data_AF-A0A843L479-F1
#
_entry.id   AF-A0A843L479-F1
#
_cell.length_a   1.000
_cell.length_b   1.000
_cell.length_c   1.000
_cell.angle_alpha   90.00
_cell.angle_beta   90.00
_cell.angle_gamma   90.00
#
_symmetry.space_group_name_H-M   'P 1'
#
loop_
_entity.id
_entity.type
_entity.pdbx_description
1 polymer ?
#
loop_
_entity_poly.entity_id
_entity_poly.type
_entity_poly.pdbx_seq_one_letter_code
_entity_poly.pdbx_strand_id
1 'polypeptide(L)'
;MTDVEYQPVSFKEVLIEMKDISELMVDLAYSAILFESKEIALEVINLEERMNGLVYQARIQSVLGARRLEEAEAMSGMLQVVEAAERIANSASDMAKLILKDIKFPAELKRAMPAAEE
;
A
#
# COMPACT_ATOMS: atom_id res chain seq x y z
N MET A 1 -4.07 -3.15 -24.50
CA MET A 1 -4.39 -4.10 -23.43
C MET A 1 -3.14 -4.90 -23.22
N THR A 2 -2.37 -4.60 -22.18
CA THR A 2 -1.18 -5.36 -21.84
C THR A 2 -1.63 -6.72 -21.35
N ASP A 3 -1.17 -7.81 -21.96
CA ASP A 3 -1.40 -9.16 -21.47
C ASP A 3 -0.86 -9.22 -20.04
N VAL A 4 -1.76 -9.35 -19.06
CA VAL A 4 -1.36 -9.62 -17.68
C VAL A 4 -1.00 -11.10 -17.66
N GLU A 5 0.29 -11.37 -17.84
CA GLU A 5 0.84 -12.72 -17.75
C GLU A 5 0.58 -13.24 -16.33
N TYR A 6 -0.31 -14.22 -16.20
CA TYR A 6 -0.63 -14.81 -14.91
C TYR A 6 0.60 -15.47 -14.32
N GLN A 7 1.18 -14.84 -13.30
CA GLN A 7 2.24 -15.45 -12.49
C GLN A 7 1.57 -16.31 -11.41
N PRO A 8 1.89 -17.61 -11.30
CA PRO A 8 1.32 -18.50 -10.29
C PRO A 8 1.97 -18.25 -8.93
N VAL A 9 1.73 -17.08 -8.35
CA VAL A 9 2.14 -16.71 -6.99
C VAL A 9 1.00 -17.08 -6.04
N SER A 10 1.27 -17.57 -4.84
CA SER A 10 0.20 -17.90 -3.91
C SER A 10 -0.50 -16.64 -3.40
N PHE A 11 -1.80 -16.73 -3.11
CA PHE A 11 -2.55 -15.61 -2.52
C PHE A 11 -1.91 -15.13 -1.20
N LYS A 12 -1.35 -16.07 -0.43
CA LYS A 12 -0.62 -15.75 0.81
C LYS A 12 0.58 -14.84 0.56
N GLU A 13 1.37 -15.13 -0.47
CA GLU A 13 2.54 -14.30 -0.82
C GLU A 13 2.13 -12.90 -1.28
N VAL A 14 1.02 -12.79 -2.04
CA VAL A 14 0.45 -11.49 -2.42
C VAL A 14 0.11 -10.67 -1.18
N LEU A 15 -0.56 -11.26 -0.18
CA LEU A 15 -0.90 -10.55 1.05
C LEU A 15 0.32 -10.13 1.87
N ILE A 16 1.33 -11.00 1.97
CA ILE A 16 2.56 -10.68 2.69
C ILE A 16 3.22 -9.47 2.03
N GLU A 17 3.35 -9.48 0.70
CA GLU A 17 3.92 -8.35 -0.02
C GLU A 17 3.08 -7.07 0.14
N MET A 18 1.75 -7.18 0.10
CA MET A 18 0.88 -6.03 0.33
C MET A 18 1.07 -5.43 1.73
N LYS A 19 1.12 -6.28 2.78
CA LYS A 19 1.42 -5.84 4.14
C LYS A 19 2.76 -5.10 4.17
N ASP A 20 3.81 -5.74 3.71
CA ASP A 20 5.18 -5.23 3.82
C ASP A 20 5.35 -3.92 3.03
N ILE A 21 4.72 -3.80 1.85
CA ILE A 21 4.67 -2.54 1.09
C ILE A 21 3.89 -1.47 1.84
N SER A 22 2.71 -1.79 2.39
CA SER A 22 1.91 -0.80 3.11
C SER A 22 2.62 -0.24 4.33
N GLU A 23 3.36 -1.07 5.07
CA GLU A 23 4.19 -0.66 6.21
C GLU A 23 5.34 0.24 5.74
N LEU A 24 6.10 -0.21 4.73
CA LEU A 24 7.20 0.57 4.17
C LEU A 24 6.75 1.94 3.65
N MET A 25 5.59 2.00 2.98
CA MET A 25 5.03 3.25 2.47
C MET A 25 4.73 4.23 3.61
N VAL A 26 4.23 3.75 4.75
CA VAL A 26 3.96 4.59 5.92
C VAL A 26 5.27 5.15 6.46
N ASP A 27 6.28 4.30 6.69
CA ASP A 27 7.59 4.72 7.20
C ASP A 27 8.26 5.76 6.30
N LEU A 28 8.22 5.53 4.97
CA LEU A 28 8.75 6.46 3.99
C LEU A 28 7.95 7.76 3.93
N ALA A 29 6.63 7.72 4.07
CA ALA A 29 5.81 8.93 4.10
C ALA A 29 6.12 9.81 5.33
N TYR A 30 6.28 9.21 6.50
CA TYR A 30 6.74 9.91 7.71
C TYR A 30 8.14 10.49 7.51
N SER A 31 9.07 9.69 7.01
CA SER A 31 10.44 10.12 6.69
C SER A 31 10.46 11.30 5.69
N ALA A 32 9.64 11.25 4.64
CA ALA A 32 9.54 12.31 3.64
C ALA A 32 9.10 13.64 4.28
N ILE A 33 8.18 13.60 5.24
CA ILE A 33 7.73 14.81 5.95
C ILE A 33 8.81 15.31 6.92
N LEU A 34 9.45 14.41 7.68
CA LEU A 34 10.48 14.76 8.64
C LEU A 34 11.68 15.43 7.97
N PHE A 35 12.12 14.89 6.83
CA PHE A 35 13.29 15.36 6.09
C PHE A 35 12.97 16.31 4.93
N GLU A 36 11.69 16.63 4.71
CA GLU A 36 11.21 17.41 3.56
C GLU A 36 11.74 16.86 2.21
N SER A 37 11.87 15.53 2.12
CA SER A 37 12.52 14.88 0.98
C SER A 37 11.51 14.51 -0.10
N LYS A 38 11.58 15.22 -1.23
CA LYS A 38 10.82 14.87 -2.44
C LYS A 38 11.23 13.54 -3.05
N GLU A 39 12.48 13.14 -2.89
CA GLU A 39 12.99 11.85 -3.39
C GLU A 39 12.30 10.69 -2.66
N ILE A 40 12.24 10.75 -1.33
CA ILE A 40 11.53 9.76 -0.52
C ILE A 40 10.03 9.79 -0.85
N ALA A 41 9.44 10.98 -1.00
CA ALA A 41 8.04 11.09 -1.38
C ALA A 41 7.73 10.46 -2.75
N LEU A 42 8.64 10.58 -3.74
CA LEU A 42 8.49 9.92 -5.03
C LEU A 42 8.55 8.39 -4.91
N GLU A 43 9.39 7.87 -4.03
CA GLU A 43 9.44 6.42 -3.80
C GLU A 43 8.13 5.87 -3.24
N VAL A 44 7.44 6.63 -2.37
CA VAL A 44 6.09 6.26 -1.91
C VAL A 44 5.12 6.16 -3.09
N ILE A 45 5.20 7.06 -4.09
CA ILE A 45 4.36 6.99 -5.30
C ILE A 45 4.69 5.74 -6.13
N ASN A 46 5.97 5.38 -6.28
CA ASN A 46 6.37 4.17 -6.98
C ASN A 46 5.80 2.91 -6.30
N LEU A 47 5.82 2.88 -4.97
CA LEU A 47 5.26 1.78 -4.18
C LEU A 47 3.73 1.70 -4.27
N GLU A 48 3.03 2.84 -4.39
CA GLU A 48 1.57 2.88 -4.65
C GLU A 48 1.22 2.16 -5.96
N GLU A 49 2.01 2.37 -7.03
CA GLU A 49 1.80 1.66 -8.30
C GLU A 49 2.00 0.13 -8.15
N ARG A 50 3.00 -0.28 -7.36
CA ARG A 50 3.24 -1.69 -7.05
C ARG A 50 2.09 -2.30 -6.23
N MET A 51 1.58 -1.57 -5.24
CA MET A 51 0.40 -1.95 -4.45
C MET A 51 -0.82 -2.16 -5.35
N ASN A 52 -1.09 -1.24 -6.28
CA ASN A 52 -2.20 -1.37 -7.24
C ASN A 52 -2.11 -2.66 -8.09
N GLY A 53 -0.90 -3.04 -8.50
CA GLY A 53 -0.65 -4.31 -9.17
C GLY A 53 -1.03 -5.53 -8.32
N LEU A 54 -0.64 -5.52 -7.03
CA LEU A 54 -0.96 -6.60 -6.08
C LEU A 54 -2.46 -6.68 -5.79
N VAL A 55 -3.16 -5.55 -5.66
CA VAL A 55 -4.63 -5.52 -5.50
C VAL A 55 -5.31 -6.22 -6.68
N TYR A 56 -4.88 -5.90 -7.90
CA TYR A 56 -5.42 -6.52 -9.10
C TYR A 56 -5.17 -8.03 -9.12
N GLN A 57 -3.95 -8.44 -8.78
CA GLN A 57 -3.56 -9.85 -8.70
C GLN A 57 -4.37 -10.60 -7.64
N ALA A 58 -4.55 -10.03 -6.44
CA ALA A 58 -5.34 -10.64 -5.37
C ALA A 58 -6.80 -10.86 -5.79
N ARG A 59 -7.41 -9.88 -6.48
CA ARG A 59 -8.77 -10.02 -7.01
C ARG A 59 -8.89 -11.16 -8.01
N ILE A 60 -7.97 -11.27 -8.98
CA ILE A 60 -7.97 -12.37 -9.95
C ILE A 60 -7.84 -13.73 -9.24
N GLN A 61 -6.87 -13.86 -8.34
CA GLN A 61 -6.62 -15.11 -7.63
C GLN A 61 -7.81 -15.52 -6.76
N SER A 62 -8.49 -14.56 -6.13
CA SER A 62 -9.70 -14.82 -5.34
C SER A 62 -10.83 -15.39 -6.21
N VAL A 63 -11.05 -14.79 -7.39
CA VAL A 63 -12.09 -15.23 -8.34
C VAL A 63 -11.78 -16.61 -8.92
N LEU A 64 -10.51 -16.89 -9.25
CA LEU A 64 -10.10 -18.20 -9.79
C LEU A 64 -10.05 -19.31 -8.73
N GLY A 65 -9.81 -18.94 -7.46
CA GLY A 65 -9.64 -19.85 -6.33
C GLY A 65 -10.94 -20.31 -5.66
N ALA A 66 -12.03 -19.53 -5.77
CA ALA A 66 -13.31 -19.85 -5.13
C ALA A 66 -14.25 -20.60 -6.08
N ARG A 67 -14.38 -21.93 -5.89
CA ARG A 67 -15.23 -22.81 -6.71
C ARG A 67 -16.48 -23.31 -5.96
N ARG A 68 -16.53 -23.07 -4.65
CA ARG A 68 -17.65 -23.39 -3.76
C ARG A 68 -18.04 -22.16 -2.94
N LEU A 69 -19.26 -22.15 -2.40
CA LEU A 69 -19.77 -21.03 -1.60
C LEU A 69 -18.87 -20.75 -0.39
N GLU A 70 -18.44 -21.80 0.32
CA GLU A 70 -17.61 -21.67 1.52
C GLU A 70 -16.22 -21.10 1.19
N GLU A 71 -15.67 -21.44 0.02
CA GLU A 71 -14.41 -20.88 -0.47
C GLU A 71 -14.58 -19.41 -0.87
N ALA A 72 -15.72 -19.05 -1.46
CA ALA A 72 -16.05 -17.66 -1.81
C ALA A 72 -16.23 -16.79 -0.56
N GLU A 73 -16.86 -17.31 0.50
CA GLU A 73 -16.98 -16.63 1.79
C GLU A 73 -15.61 -16.38 2.42
N ALA A 74 -14.73 -17.40 2.44
CA ALA A 74 -13.37 -17.24 2.93
C ALA A 74 -12.58 -16.19 2.12
N MET A 75 -12.63 -16.27 0.78
CA MET A 75 -11.96 -15.31 -0.11
C MET A 75 -12.53 -13.90 0.03
N SER A 76 -13.83 -13.75 0.30
CA SER A 76 -14.43 -12.44 0.59
C SER A 76 -13.80 -11.80 1.84
N GLY A 77 -13.59 -12.58 2.90
CA GLY A 77 -12.86 -12.11 4.09
C GLY A 77 -11.42 -11.70 3.77
N MET A 78 -10.73 -12.49 2.94
CA MET A 78 -9.37 -12.16 2.51
C MET A 78 -9.29 -10.86 1.69
N LEU A 79 -10.27 -10.61 0.82
CA LEU A 79 -10.35 -9.37 0.04
C LEU A 79 -10.59 -8.13 0.91
N GLN A 80 -11.21 -8.26 2.08
CA GLN A 80 -11.31 -7.14 3.04
C GLN A 80 -9.94 -6.74 3.58
N VAL A 81 -9.03 -7.71 3.78
CA VAL A 81 -7.64 -7.45 4.21
C VAL A 81 -6.85 -6.76 3.09
N VAL A 82 -7.02 -7.23 1.85
CA VAL A 82 -6.45 -6.58 0.65
C VAL A 82 -6.86 -5.11 0.59
N GLU A 83 -8.15 -4.82 0.75
CA GLU A 83 -8.69 -3.47 0.73
C GLU A 83 -8.18 -2.61 1.91
N ALA A 84 -7.97 -3.20 3.08
CA ALA A 84 -7.37 -2.51 4.22
C ALA A 84 -5.92 -2.10 3.95
N ALA A 85 -5.10 -3.00 3.41
CA ALA A 85 -3.70 -2.71 3.06
C ALA A 85 -3.61 -1.64 1.95
N GLU A 86 -4.47 -1.72 0.93
CA GLU A 86 -4.60 -0.70 -0.14
C GLU A 86 -4.94 0.67 0.46
N ARG A 87 -5.90 0.75 1.39
CA ARG A 87 -6.28 2.01 2.04
C ARG A 87 -5.13 2.64 2.84
N ILE A 88 -4.33 1.83 3.53
CA ILE A 88 -3.13 2.30 4.25
C ILE A 88 -2.13 2.88 3.27
N ALA A 89 -1.81 2.15 2.20
CA ALA A 89 -0.90 2.61 1.15
C ALA A 89 -1.37 3.91 0.48
N ASN A 90 -2.65 4.02 0.13
CA ASN A 90 -3.22 5.24 -0.44
C ASN A 90 -3.09 6.43 0.51
N SER A 91 -3.30 6.22 1.81
CA SER A 91 -3.14 7.26 2.83
C SER A 91 -1.68 7.72 2.96
N ALA A 92 -0.74 6.79 2.92
CA ALA A 92 0.69 7.10 2.90
C ALA A 92 1.09 7.89 1.64
N SER A 93 0.56 7.51 0.47
CA SER A 93 0.76 8.27 -0.76
C SER A 93 0.18 9.69 -0.68
N ASP A 94 -1.00 9.86 -0.08
CA ASP A 94 -1.61 11.18 0.14
C ASP A 94 -0.72 12.07 1.03
N MET A 95 -0.09 11.51 2.06
CA MET A 95 0.92 12.21 2.86
C MET A 95 2.13 12.62 2.01
N ALA A 96 2.69 11.71 1.20
CA ALA A 96 3.83 11.99 0.33
C ALA A 96 3.52 13.07 -0.73
N LYS A 97 2.31 13.06 -1.30
CA LYS A 97 1.84 14.08 -2.27
C LYS A 97 1.86 15.50 -1.68
N LEU A 98 1.73 15.67 -0.37
CA LEU A 98 1.88 16.99 0.28
C LEU A 98 3.30 17.55 0.15
N ILE A 99 4.31 16.69 0.27
CA ILE A 99 5.72 17.06 0.11
C ILE A 99 6.02 17.42 -1.35
N LEU A 100 5.49 16.64 -2.30
CA LEU A 100 5.64 16.94 -3.73
C LEU A 100 5.00 18.27 -4.14
N LYS A 101 3.94 18.68 -3.43
CA LYS A 101 3.23 19.96 -3.61
C LYS A 101 3.84 21.12 -2.82
N ASP A 102 5.00 20.95 -2.20
CA ASP A 102 5.69 21.97 -1.39
C ASP A 102 4.83 22.53 -0.24
N ILE A 103 3.94 21.70 0.33
CA ILE A 103 3.14 22.07 1.50
C ILE A 103 4.05 22.15 2.72
N LYS A 104 4.02 23.31 3.39
CA LYS A 104 4.79 23.52 4.63
C LYS A 104 4.04 22.97 5.83
N PHE A 105 4.74 22.19 6.64
CA PHE A 105 4.22 21.67 7.90
C PHE A 105 4.67 22.55 9.08
N PRO A 106 3.79 22.81 10.08
CA PRO A 106 4.15 23.50 11.31
C PRO A 106 5.31 22.82 12.04
N ALA A 107 6.14 23.60 12.73
CA ALA A 107 7.30 23.08 13.45
C ALA A 107 6.90 22.11 14.59
N GLU A 108 5.76 22.37 15.22
CA GLU A 108 5.20 21.54 16.29
C GLU A 108 4.86 20.13 15.79
N LEU A 109 4.29 20.04 14.58
CA LEU A 109 3.96 18.76 13.96
C LEU A 109 5.23 17.95 13.70
N LYS A 110 6.26 18.56 13.09
CA LYS A 110 7.55 17.88 12.82
C LYS A 110 8.22 17.36 14.09
N ARG A 111 8.11 18.08 15.20
CA ARG A 111 8.65 17.65 16.51
C ARG A 111 7.91 16.45 17.10
N ALA A 112 6.64 16.26 16.77
CA ALA A 112 5.85 15.14 17.26
C ALA A 112 6.05 13.86 16.42
N MET A 113 6.52 13.97 15.17
CA MET A 113 6.62 12.82 14.25
C MET A 113 7.54 11.69 14.72
N PRO A 114 8.72 11.94 15.33
CA PRO A 114 9.56 10.85 15.82
C PRO A 114 8.89 9.96 16.88
N ALA A 115 7.91 10.50 17.62
CA ALA A 115 7.14 9.74 18.60
C ALA A 115 5.95 8.98 17.99
N ALA A 116 5.69 9.15 16.69
CA ALA A 116 4.63 8.45 15.96
C ALA A 116 5.13 7.21 15.20
N GLU A 117 6.46 7.03 15.10
CA GLU A 117 7.09 5.81 14.56
C GLU A 117 7.19 4.68 15.61
N GLU A 118 6.96 4.95 16.90
CA GLU A 118 6.85 3.96 18.00
C GLU A 118 5.40 3.54 18.27
#